data_AF-A0A2W4LSZ0-F1
#
_entry.id   AF-A0A2W4LSZ0-F1
#
_cell.length_a   1.000
_cell.length_b   1.000
_cell.length_c   1.000
_cell.angle_alpha   90.00
_cell.angle_beta   90.00
_cell.angle_gamma   90.00
#
_symmetry.space_group_name_H-M   'P 1'
#
loop_
_entity.id
_entity.type
_entity.pdbx_description
1 polymer ?
#
loop_
_entity_poly.entity_id
_entity_poly.type
_entity_poly.pdbx_seq_one_letter_code
_entity_poly.pdbx_strand_id
1 'polypeptide(L)'
;MQNLPPSASGTSIREGTLAGIDKREAIYSMARSDLLHEMLRGGLSDMDEHERGAHVSRIVRGLMEKYPDLDAQMEKRLMGEGMQRTYGDATMIESERKWREA
;
A
#
# COMPACT_ATOMS: atom_id res chain seq x y z
N MET A 1 -52.89 14.73 26.97
CA MET A 1 -52.53 15.36 25.67
C MET A 1 -51.02 15.60 25.71
N GLN A 2 -50.24 14.62 25.26
CA GLN A 2 -49.51 14.62 23.98
C GLN A 2 -48.51 15.77 23.82
N ASN A 3 -47.22 15.43 23.81
CA ASN A 3 -46.26 15.86 22.77
C ASN A 3 -44.93 15.10 22.94
N LEU A 4 -44.84 13.96 22.26
CA LEU A 4 -43.58 13.29 21.92
C LEU A 4 -43.01 13.96 20.65
N PRO A 5 -41.74 14.38 20.60
CA PRO A 5 -41.09 14.66 19.33
C PRO A 5 -40.73 13.35 18.60
N PRO A 6 -40.80 13.34 17.25
CA PRO A 6 -40.61 12.15 16.44
C PRO A 6 -39.17 11.66 16.40
N SER A 7 -39.06 10.34 16.34
CA SER A 7 -37.93 9.54 15.89
C SER A 7 -37.12 10.20 14.78
N ALA A 8 -35.87 10.57 15.07
CA ALA A 8 -34.86 10.82 14.06
C ALA A 8 -34.22 9.49 13.68
N SER A 9 -34.93 8.72 12.85
CA SER A 9 -34.31 7.71 12.01
C SER A 9 -33.43 8.40 10.97
N GLY A 10 -32.22 7.88 10.77
CA GLY A 10 -31.51 8.05 9.50
C GLY A 10 -30.23 8.89 9.52
N THR A 11 -29.21 8.44 10.25
CA THR A 11 -27.81 8.79 9.90
C THR A 11 -26.99 7.51 9.74
N SER A 12 -27.39 6.65 8.80
CA SER A 12 -26.58 5.50 8.36
C SER A 12 -26.18 5.70 6.89
N ILE A 13 -25.34 6.71 6.63
CA ILE A 13 -24.73 6.95 5.30
C ILE A 13 -23.22 7.21 5.43
N ARG A 14 -22.55 6.71 6.49
CA ARG A 14 -21.09 6.92 6.64
C ARG A 14 -20.26 5.72 7.10
N GLU A 15 -20.87 4.59 7.50
CA GLU A 15 -20.08 3.40 7.87
C GLU A 15 -19.47 2.67 6.67
N GLY A 16 -20.14 2.67 5.50
CA GLY A 16 -19.64 1.94 4.33
C GLY A 16 -18.44 2.58 3.62
N THR A 17 -18.33 3.91 3.65
CA THR A 17 -17.30 4.62 2.88
C THR A 17 -15.95 4.65 3.60
N LEU A 18 -15.97 4.84 4.92
CA LEU A 18 -14.76 4.83 5.75
C LEU A 18 -14.14 3.42 5.77
N ALA A 19 -14.95 2.38 6.01
CA ALA A 19 -14.49 1.00 5.98
C ALA A 19 -13.92 0.58 4.60
N GLY A 20 -14.49 1.12 3.51
CA GLY A 20 -13.97 0.90 2.15
C GLY A 20 -12.63 1.59 1.89
N ILE A 21 -12.43 2.81 2.40
CA ILE A 21 -11.15 3.53 2.34
C ILE A 21 -10.10 2.82 3.19
N ASP A 22 -10.45 2.42 4.40
CA ASP A 22 -9.54 1.73 5.32
C ASP A 22 -9.07 0.39 4.73
N LYS A 23 -9.98 -0.36 4.08
CA LYS A 23 -9.61 -1.60 3.38
C LYS A 23 -8.63 -1.33 2.24
N ARG A 24 -8.87 -0.30 1.44
CA ARG A 24 -7.99 0.06 0.31
C ARG A 24 -6.62 0.50 0.78
N GLU A 25 -6.53 1.33 1.82
CA GLU A 25 -5.26 1.74 2.43
C GLU A 25 -4.52 0.56 3.07
N ALA A 26 -5.24 -0.39 3.68
CA ALA A 26 -4.63 -1.60 4.21
C ALA A 26 -4.03 -2.47 3.08
N ILE A 27 -4.78 -2.66 1.98
CA ILE A 27 -4.30 -3.42 0.81
C ILE A 27 -3.11 -2.72 0.16
N TYR A 28 -3.17 -1.39 0.01
CA TYR A 28 -2.05 -0.59 -0.47
C TYR A 28 -0.80 -0.80 0.40
N SER A 29 -0.96 -0.74 1.73
CA SER A 29 0.14 -0.94 2.67
C SER A 29 0.75 -2.33 2.58
N MET A 30 -0.06 -3.38 2.39
CA MET A 30 0.40 -4.75 2.16
C MET A 30 1.17 -4.88 0.83
N ALA A 31 0.60 -4.35 -0.26
CA ALA A 31 1.23 -4.38 -1.58
C ALA A 31 2.57 -3.64 -1.58
N ARG A 32 2.64 -2.50 -0.90
CA ARG A 32 3.87 -1.74 -0.69
C ARG A 32 4.91 -2.56 0.07
N SER A 33 4.54 -3.25 1.15
CA SER A 33 5.48 -4.13 1.87
C SER A 33 6.01 -5.25 0.99
N ASP A 34 5.17 -5.86 0.16
CA ASP A 34 5.58 -6.93 -0.76
C ASP A 34 6.50 -6.41 -1.87
N LEU A 35 6.21 -5.22 -2.42
CA LEU A 35 7.09 -4.56 -3.39
C LEU A 35 8.51 -4.43 -2.81
N LEU A 36 8.63 -3.96 -1.56
CA LEU A 36 9.93 -3.80 -0.91
C LEU A 36 10.65 -5.13 -0.71
N HIS A 37 9.95 -6.16 -0.24
CA HIS A 37 10.54 -7.48 -0.09
C HIS A 37 11.07 -8.03 -1.41
N GLU A 38 10.31 -7.90 -2.50
CA GLU A 38 10.74 -8.36 -3.83
C GLU A 38 11.90 -7.53 -4.39
N MET A 39 11.91 -6.22 -4.16
CA MET A 39 13.01 -5.34 -4.54
C MET A 39 14.31 -5.69 -3.79
N LEU A 40 14.23 -5.93 -2.47
CA LEU A 40 15.37 -6.34 -1.66
C LEU A 40 15.90 -7.71 -2.08
N ARG A 41 14.99 -8.67 -2.26
CA ARG A 41 15.33 -10.03 -2.72
C ARG A 41 15.99 -10.02 -4.09
N GLY A 42 15.58 -9.12 -4.97
CA GLY A 42 16.14 -8.95 -6.31
C GLY A 42 17.39 -8.08 -6.39
N GLY A 43 17.84 -7.45 -5.29
CA GLY A 43 18.99 -6.55 -5.30
C GLY A 43 18.79 -5.30 -6.17
N LEU A 44 17.55 -4.81 -6.27
CA LEU A 44 17.19 -3.72 -7.20
C LEU A 44 17.86 -2.37 -6.85
N SER A 45 18.32 -2.19 -5.61
CA SER A 45 18.95 -0.96 -5.13
C SER A 45 20.25 -0.63 -5.87
N ASP A 46 20.97 -1.66 -6.33
CA ASP A 46 22.25 -1.52 -7.01
C ASP A 46 22.13 -1.53 -8.55
N MET A 47 20.91 -1.74 -9.06
CA MET A 47 20.64 -1.77 -10.50
C MET A 47 20.60 -0.37 -11.12
N ASP A 48 20.95 -0.31 -12.41
CA ASP A 48 20.70 0.87 -13.22
C ASP A 48 19.22 1.27 -13.22
N GLU A 49 18.93 2.55 -13.39
CA GLU A 49 17.56 3.07 -13.35
C GLU A 49 16.65 2.42 -14.39
N HIS A 50 17.14 2.18 -15.61
CA HIS A 50 16.32 1.58 -16.66
C HIS A 50 15.98 0.12 -16.36
N GLU A 51 16.97 -0.64 -15.89
CA GLU A 51 16.79 -2.05 -15.49
C GLU A 51 15.90 -2.17 -14.26
N ARG A 52 16.10 -1.30 -13.27
CA ARG A 52 15.24 -1.20 -12.08
C ARG A 52 13.80 -0.91 -12.47
N GLY A 53 13.56 0.03 -13.38
CA GLY A 53 12.22 0.34 -13.88
C GLY A 53 11.50 -0.87 -14.47
N ALA A 54 12.20 -1.66 -15.28
CA ALA A 54 11.65 -2.89 -15.84
C ALA A 54 11.32 -3.94 -14.76
N HIS A 55 12.18 -4.08 -13.75
CA HIS A 55 11.93 -5.01 -12.64
C HIS A 55 10.79 -4.54 -11.74
N VAL A 56 10.76 -3.26 -11.36
CA VAL A 56 9.68 -2.67 -10.55
C VAL A 56 8.33 -2.83 -11.27
N SER A 57 8.28 -2.56 -12.57
CA SER A 57 7.05 -2.76 -13.37
C SER A 57 6.57 -4.21 -13.33
N ARG A 58 7.49 -5.17 -13.44
CA ARG A 58 7.16 -6.61 -13.36
C ARG A 58 6.62 -6.98 -11.98
N ILE A 59 7.23 -6.48 -10.91
CA ILE A 59 6.77 -6.74 -9.53
C ILE A 59 5.38 -6.14 -9.32
N VAL A 60 5.19 -4.86 -9.66
CA VAL A 60 3.91 -4.16 -9.49
C VAL A 60 2.79 -4.86 -10.26
N ARG A 61 3.05 -5.33 -11.48
CA ARG A 61 2.06 -6.12 -12.23
C ARG A 61 1.65 -7.40 -11.50
N GLY A 62 2.61 -8.12 -10.90
CA GLY A 62 2.31 -9.29 -10.07
C GLY A 62 1.52 -8.93 -8.80
N LEU A 63 1.77 -7.76 -8.22
CA LEU A 63 1.01 -7.25 -7.08
C LEU A 63 -0.43 -6.89 -7.46
N MET A 64 -0.67 -6.33 -8.65
CA MET A 64 -2.03 -6.06 -9.13
C MET A 64 -2.84 -7.35 -9.30
N GLU A 65 -2.19 -8.45 -9.71
CA GLU A 65 -2.83 -9.77 -9.79
C GLU A 65 -3.11 -10.36 -8.40
N LYS A 66 -2.20 -10.15 -7.43
CA LYS A 66 -2.35 -10.62 -6.04
C LYS A 66 -3.37 -9.81 -5.24
N TYR A 67 -3.49 -8.51 -5.53
CA TYR A 67 -4.32 -7.55 -4.83
C TYR A 67 -5.29 -6.88 -5.81
N PRO A 68 -6.41 -7.53 -6.19
CA PRO A 68 -7.32 -7.04 -7.21
C PRO A 68 -8.07 -5.75 -6.83
N ASP A 69 -8.03 -5.38 -5.55
CA ASP A 69 -8.60 -4.13 -5.04
C ASP A 69 -7.65 -2.92 -5.22
N LEU A 70 -6.42 -3.11 -5.72
CA LEU A 70 -5.54 -2.01 -6.10
C LEU A 70 -6.08 -1.33 -7.35
N ASP A 71 -6.26 -0.01 -7.27
CA ASP A 71 -6.65 0.79 -8.43
C ASP A 71 -5.44 1.38 -9.18
N ALA A 72 -5.71 1.99 -10.34
CA ALA A 72 -4.68 2.55 -11.20
C ALA A 72 -3.91 3.73 -10.56
N GLN A 73 -4.47 4.42 -9.55
CA GLN A 73 -3.73 5.46 -8.83
C GLN A 73 -2.74 4.82 -7.86
N MET A 74 -3.15 3.76 -7.18
CA MET A 74 -2.29 2.96 -6.30
C MET A 74 -1.15 2.30 -7.07
N GLU A 75 -1.41 1.75 -8.25
CA GLU A 75 -0.38 1.20 -9.15
C GLU A 75 0.70 2.24 -9.46
N LYS A 76 0.31 3.44 -9.90
CA LYS A 76 1.24 4.54 -10.19
C LYS A 76 2.05 4.95 -8.97
N ARG A 77 1.43 4.93 -7.79
CA ARG A 77 2.11 5.24 -6.53
C ARG A 77 3.17 4.18 -6.19
N LEU A 78 2.83 2.89 -6.28
CA LEU A 78 3.77 1.78 -6.10
C LEU A 78 4.94 1.86 -7.09
N MET A 79 4.67 2.17 -8.37
CA MET A 79 5.71 2.39 -9.37
C MET A 79 6.66 3.53 -8.98
N GLY A 80 6.11 4.67 -8.54
CA GLY A 80 6.91 5.79 -8.09
C GLY A 80 7.75 5.46 -6.85
N GLU A 81 7.18 4.73 -5.90
CA GLU A 81 7.87 4.29 -4.68
C GLU A 81 9.00 3.31 -5.00
N GLY A 82 8.78 2.32 -5.85
CA GLY A 82 9.82 1.37 -6.26
C GLY A 82 10.97 2.00 -7.07
N MET A 83 10.75 3.17 -7.66
CA MET A 83 11.79 3.90 -8.38
C MET A 83 12.62 4.82 -7.47
N GLN A 84 12.14 5.17 -6.27
CA GLN A 84 12.87 6.02 -5.33
C GLN A 84 14.03 5.26 -4.67
N ARG A 85 15.27 5.75 -4.88
CA ARG A 85 16.48 5.16 -4.26
C ARG A 85 16.46 5.17 -2.74
N THR A 86 15.78 6.14 -2.12
CA THR A 86 15.68 6.35 -0.67
C THR A 86 14.89 5.28 0.06
N TYR A 87 14.15 4.41 -0.64
CA TYR A 87 13.52 3.26 0.00
C TYR A 87 14.54 2.28 0.58
N GLY A 88 15.73 2.17 -0.01
CA GLY A 88 16.81 1.36 0.55
C GLY A 88 17.23 1.84 1.96
N ASP A 89 17.32 3.15 2.18
CA ASP A 89 17.71 3.74 3.47
C ASP A 89 16.62 3.56 4.55
N ALA A 90 15.36 3.81 4.21
CA ALA A 90 14.26 3.67 5.17
C ALA A 90 13.97 2.21 5.53
N THR A 91 14.10 1.28 4.57
CA THR A 91 13.85 -0.15 4.80
C THR A 91 15.02 -0.85 5.49
N MET A 92 16.27 -0.40 5.30
CA MET A 92 17.40 -0.81 6.14
C MET A 92 17.13 -0.48 7.62
N ILE A 93 16.62 0.72 7.91
CA ILE A 93 16.35 1.14 9.30
C ILE A 93 15.25 0.30 9.97
N GLU A 94 14.16 -0.04 9.27
CA GLU A 94 13.10 -0.91 9.84
C GLU A 94 13.53 -2.38 9.95
N SER A 95 14.24 -2.90 8.96
CA SER A 95 14.72 -4.29 8.99
C SER A 95 15.77 -4.48 10.07
N GLU A 96 16.71 -3.54 10.21
CA GLU A 96 17.76 -3.57 11.22
C GLU A 96 17.22 -3.37 12.66
N ARG A 97 16.12 -2.62 12.83
CA ARG A 97 15.39 -2.58 14.11
C ARG A 97 14.81 -3.94 14.49
N LYS A 98 14.17 -4.63 13.54
CA LYS A 98 13.50 -5.91 13.80
C LYS A 98 14.49 -7.04 14.17
N TRP A 99 15.74 -6.95 13.71
CA TRP A 99 16.82 -7.87 14.09
C TRP A 99 17.45 -7.58 15.46
N ARG A 100 17.32 -6.35 16.00
CA ARG A 100 17.86 -5.98 17.34
C ARG A 100 16.88 -6.24 18.49
N GLU A 101 15.61 -6.49 18.18
CA GLU A 101 14.56 -6.77 19.16
C GLU A 101 14.23 -8.27 19.30
N ALA A 102 14.89 -9.14 18.52
CA ALA A 102 14.81 -10.60 18.59
C ALA A 102 16.04 -11.19 19.31
#